data_AF-A0A6I1NP60-F1
#
_entry.id   AF-A0A6I1NP60-F1
#
_cell.length_a   1.000
_cell.length_b   1.000
_cell.length_c   1.000
_cell.angle_alpha   90.00
_cell.angle_beta   90.00
_cell.angle_gamma   90.00
#
_symmetry.space_group_name_H-M   'P 1'
#
loop_
_entity.id
_entity.type
_entity.pdbx_description
1 polymer ?
#
loop_
_entity_poly.entity_id
_entity_poly.type
_entity_poly.pdbx_seq_one_letter_code
_entity_poly.pdbx_strand_id
1 'polypeptide(L)'
;EGLALIGDAAHTIHPLAGQGVNLGFLDAAVLAEVLLQAAERGERLADVKVLSRYERRRMPHNLALMAAMEGFERLFQADPLPLRWLRNAGLKLVEQMPEAKALFVRQALGLSGDLPDLAKA
;
A
#
# COMPACT_ATOMS: atom_id res chain seq x y z
N GLU A 1 -19.61 18.97 4.07
CA GLU A 1 -18.98 17.94 3.24
C GLU A 1 -17.58 17.68 3.77
N GLY A 2 -17.14 16.43 3.81
CA GLY A 2 -15.87 16.02 4.41
C GLY A 2 -15.93 14.55 4.78
N LEU A 3 -15.56 13.69 3.83
CA LEU A 3 -15.52 12.24 3.99
C LEU A 3 -14.12 11.76 3.57
N ALA A 4 -13.49 10.97 4.43
CA ALA A 4 -12.26 10.25 4.11
C ALA A 4 -12.49 8.75 4.35
N LEU A 5 -12.03 7.92 3.42
CA LEU A 5 -12.10 6.47 3.52
C LEU A 5 -10.70 5.94 3.83
N ILE A 6 -10.60 5.03 4.79
CA ILE A 6 -9.33 4.44 5.24
C ILE A 6 -9.46 2.92 5.39
N GLY A 7 -8.36 2.18 5.21
CA GLY A 7 -8.33 0.74 5.41
C GLY A 7 -9.16 -0.07 4.39
N ASP A 8 -9.60 -1.26 4.79
CA ASP A 8 -10.34 -2.22 3.92
C ASP A 8 -11.74 -1.71 3.51
N ALA A 9 -12.23 -0.64 4.16
CA ALA A 9 -13.41 0.10 3.72
C ALA A 9 -13.14 0.93 2.44
N ALA A 10 -11.87 1.13 2.06
CA ALA A 10 -11.48 1.76 0.81
C ALA A 10 -11.24 0.75 -0.33
N HIS A 11 -10.86 -0.51 -0.05
CA HIS A 11 -10.56 -1.53 -1.08
C HIS A 11 -10.75 -2.97 -0.58
N THR A 12 -11.38 -3.85 -1.37
CA THR A 12 -11.49 -5.30 -1.07
C THR A 12 -10.22 -6.02 -1.53
N ILE A 13 -9.27 -6.29 -0.63
CA ILE A 13 -8.03 -6.99 -0.98
C ILE A 13 -8.21 -8.50 -0.77
N HIS A 14 -7.91 -9.31 -1.79
CA HIS A 14 -7.90 -10.77 -1.70
C HIS A 14 -6.95 -11.22 -0.56
N PRO A 15 -7.38 -12.08 0.40
CA PRO A 15 -6.63 -12.33 1.61
C PRO A 15 -5.38 -13.18 1.34
N LEU A 16 -4.25 -12.54 1.04
CA LEU A 16 -2.97 -13.05 1.50
C LEU A 16 -2.80 -12.56 2.94
N ALA A 17 -3.21 -13.43 3.86
CA ALA A 17 -3.28 -13.29 5.31
C ALA A 17 -2.43 -12.15 5.93
N GLY A 18 -3.11 -11.14 6.50
CA GLY A 18 -2.55 -10.25 7.53
C GLY A 18 -2.13 -8.83 7.14
N GLN A 19 -2.19 -8.44 5.85
CA GLN A 19 -1.73 -7.10 5.43
C GLN A 19 -2.78 -5.98 5.52
N GLY A 20 -4.08 -6.29 5.47
CA GLY A 20 -5.16 -5.27 5.47
C GLY A 20 -5.21 -4.41 6.74
N VAL A 21 -4.94 -5.02 7.91
CA VAL A 21 -4.85 -4.30 9.19
C VAL A 21 -3.65 -3.34 9.23
N ASN A 22 -2.49 -3.77 8.74
CA ASN A 22 -1.28 -2.92 8.72
C ASN A 22 -1.46 -1.71 7.79
N LEU A 23 -2.11 -1.91 6.63
CA LEU A 23 -2.47 -0.82 5.72
C LEU A 23 -3.45 0.14 6.37
N GLY A 24 -4.47 -0.37 7.06
CA GLY A 24 -5.42 0.44 7.81
C GLY A 24 -4.76 1.29 8.91
N PHE A 25 -3.80 0.74 9.64
CA PHE A 25 -3.04 1.49 10.63
C PHE A 25 -2.17 2.58 10.00
N LEU A 26 -1.50 2.29 8.88
CA LEU A 26 -0.74 3.28 8.13
C LEU A 26 -1.64 4.41 7.58
N ASP A 27 -2.82 4.07 7.05
CA ASP A 27 -3.80 5.05 6.59
C ASP A 27 -4.29 5.94 7.75
N ALA A 28 -4.59 5.35 8.90
CA ALA A 28 -4.99 6.09 10.10
C ALA A 28 -3.88 7.03 10.60
N ALA A 29 -2.62 6.57 10.61
CA ALA A 29 -1.47 7.36 11.03
C ALA A 29 -1.24 8.56 10.09
N VAL A 30 -1.29 8.35 8.77
CA VAL A 30 -1.12 9.44 7.79
C VAL A 30 -2.29 10.43 7.85
N LEU A 31 -3.52 9.95 8.02
CA LEU A 31 -4.68 10.82 8.19
C LEU A 31 -4.55 11.67 9.46
N ALA A 32 -4.18 11.06 10.58
CA ALA A 32 -3.96 11.78 11.84
C ALA A 32 -2.90 12.88 11.69
N GLU A 33 -1.77 12.57 11.05
CA GLU A 33 -0.70 13.54 10.79
C GLU A 33 -1.19 14.74 9.95
N VAL A 34 -1.93 14.47 8.86
CA VAL A 34 -2.49 15.52 7.99
C VAL A 34 -3.48 16.41 8.74
N LEU A 35 -4.32 15.82 9.59
CA LEU A 35 -5.31 16.56 10.39
C LEU A 35 -4.66 17.39 11.49
N LEU A 36 -3.64 16.87 12.17
CA LEU A 36 -2.87 17.60 13.19
C LEU A 36 -2.18 18.82 12.57
N GLN A 37 -1.48 18.65 11.45
CA GLN A 37 -0.84 19.75 10.72
C GLN A 37 -1.85 20.81 10.23
N ALA A 38 -3.03 20.38 9.80
CA ALA A 38 -4.11 21.29 9.40
C ALA A 38 -4.65 22.09 10.61
N ALA A 39 -4.83 21.44 11.76
CA ALA A 39 -5.26 22.08 12.99
C ALA A 39 -4.27 23.16 13.46
N GLU A 40 -2.97 22.86 13.45
CA GLU A 40 -1.91 23.81 13.80
C GLU A 40 -1.89 25.06 12.90
N ARG A 41 -2.28 24.89 11.63
CA ARG A 41 -2.37 25.98 10.64
C ARG A 41 -3.71 26.72 10.67
N GLY A 42 -4.65 26.32 11.53
CA GLY A 42 -6.00 26.88 11.58
C GLY A 42 -6.85 26.55 10.34
N GLU A 43 -6.48 25.52 9.58
CA GLU A 43 -7.24 25.06 8.43
C GLU A 43 -8.50 24.29 8.88
N ARG A 44 -9.55 24.31 8.05
CA ARG A 44 -10.74 23.49 8.32
C ARG A 44 -10.40 22.03 8.01
N LEU A 45 -10.51 21.17 9.01
CA LEU A 45 -10.15 19.75 8.91
C LEU A 45 -10.92 18.98 7.81
N ALA A 46 -12.19 19.33 7.62
CA ALA A 46 -13.06 18.72 6.62
C ALA A 46 -12.87 19.27 5.19
N ASP A 47 -11.98 20.26 5.01
CA ASP A 47 -11.77 20.87 3.70
C ASP A 47 -11.15 19.87 2.72
N VAL A 48 -11.66 19.83 1.50
CA VAL A 48 -11.18 18.92 0.44
C VAL A 48 -9.68 19.12 0.18
N LYS A 49 -9.18 20.34 0.35
CA LYS A 49 -7.73 20.63 0.25
C LYS A 49 -6.90 19.92 1.33
N VAL A 50 -7.44 19.73 2.53
CA VAL A 50 -6.77 18.99 3.61
C VAL A 50 -6.86 17.50 3.33
N LEU A 51 -8.05 16.98 3.04
CA LEU A 51 -8.27 15.55 2.80
C LEU A 51 -7.54 15.03 1.54
N SER A 52 -7.40 15.85 0.50
CA SER A 52 -6.61 15.50 -0.70
C SER A 52 -5.11 15.43 -0.45
N ARG A 53 -4.58 15.97 0.67
CA ARG A 53 -3.18 15.73 1.07
C ARG A 53 -3.00 14.30 1.56
N TYR A 54 -3.96 13.81 2.35
CA TYR A 54 -4.01 12.41 2.77
C TYR A 54 -4.11 11.48 1.55
N GLU A 55 -5.06 11.74 0.65
CA GLU A 55 -5.27 10.92 -0.55
C GLU A 55 -4.01 10.83 -1.42
N ARG A 56 -3.34 11.96 -1.68
CA ARG A 56 -2.10 11.97 -2.47
C ARG A 56 -0.94 11.19 -1.85
N ARG A 57 -0.87 11.15 -0.51
CA ARG A 57 0.19 10.38 0.20
C ARG A 57 -0.08 8.88 0.16
N ARG A 58 -1.34 8.44 0.15
CA ARG A 58 -1.69 7.01 0.27
C ARG A 58 -2.12 6.34 -1.04
N MET A 59 -2.80 7.05 -1.94
CA MET A 59 -3.37 6.49 -3.17
C MET A 59 -2.34 5.77 -4.05
N PRO A 60 -1.14 6.32 -4.33
CA PRO A 60 -0.16 5.63 -5.17
C PRO A 60 0.34 4.32 -4.55
N HIS A 61 0.53 4.31 -3.23
CA HIS A 61 1.00 3.14 -2.50
C HIS A 61 -0.06 2.04 -2.45
N ASN A 62 -1.31 2.43 -2.16
CA ASN A 62 -2.45 1.52 -2.12
C ASN A 62 -2.71 0.91 -3.51
N LEU A 63 -2.66 1.71 -4.59
CA LEU A 63 -2.81 1.23 -5.97
C LEU A 63 -1.69 0.25 -6.38
N ALA A 64 -0.44 0.55 -6.03
CA ALA A 64 0.68 -0.32 -6.37
C ALA A 64 0.55 -1.70 -5.70
N LEU A 65 0.13 -1.73 -4.43
CA LEU A 65 -0.10 -2.97 -3.72
C LEU A 65 -1.27 -3.78 -4.31
N MET A 66 -2.38 -3.11 -4.63
CA MET A 66 -3.51 -3.76 -5.30
C MET A 66 -3.12 -4.37 -6.64
N ALA A 67 -2.39 -3.64 -7.47
CA ALA A 67 -1.93 -4.12 -8.77
C ALA A 67 -0.96 -5.32 -8.62
N ALA A 68 -0.09 -5.29 -7.61
CA ALA A 68 0.81 -6.41 -7.31
C ALA A 68 0.03 -7.66 -6.89
N MET A 69 -0.98 -7.50 -6.03
CA MET A 69 -1.85 -8.58 -5.56
C MET A 69 -2.66 -9.20 -6.69
N GLU A 70 -3.29 -8.39 -7.55
CA GLU A 70 -4.02 -8.87 -8.72
C GLU A 70 -3.09 -9.58 -9.72
N GLY A 71 -1.89 -9.03 -9.93
CA GLY A 71 -0.86 -9.67 -10.75
C GLY A 71 -0.44 -11.04 -10.22
N PHE A 72 -0.27 -11.15 -8.89
CA PHE A 72 0.02 -12.43 -8.23
C PHE A 72 -1.13 -13.43 -8.40
N GLU A 73 -2.36 -13.00 -8.13
CA GLU A 73 -3.55 -13.85 -8.29
C GLU A 73 -3.65 -14.40 -9.71
N ARG A 74 -3.54 -13.54 -10.72
CA ARG A 74 -3.62 -13.94 -12.14
C ARG A 74 -2.47 -14.85 -12.54
N LEU A 75 -1.26 -14.62 -12.05
CA LEU A 75 -0.09 -15.47 -12.32
C LEU A 75 -0.24 -16.88 -11.72
N PHE A 76 -0.91 -17.00 -10.58
CA PHE A 76 -1.07 -18.28 -9.89
C PHE A 76 -2.38 -19.02 -10.24
N GLN A 77 -3.42 -18.31 -10.70
CA GLN A 77 -4.64 -18.93 -11.23
C GLN A 77 -4.49 -19.39 -12.69
N ALA A 78 -3.60 -18.77 -13.48
CA ALA A 78 -3.40 -19.16 -14.86
C ALA A 78 -2.58 -20.47 -14.98
N ASP A 79 -3.23 -21.55 -15.40
CA ASP A 79 -2.62 -22.89 -15.54
C ASP A 79 -2.10 -23.33 -16.95
N PRO A 80 -1.86 -22.48 -17.96
CA PRO A 80 -1.15 -22.90 -19.18
C PRO A 80 0.32 -23.28 -18.94
N LEU A 81 0.81 -24.31 -19.64
CA LEU A 81 2.22 -24.78 -19.61
C LEU A 81 3.27 -23.65 -19.76
N PRO A 82 3.11 -22.67 -20.69
CA PRO A 82 4.08 -21.57 -20.83
C PRO A 82 4.12 -20.63 -19.61
N LEU A 83 2.97 -20.34 -19.00
CA LEU A 83 2.88 -19.47 -17.82
C LEU A 83 3.46 -20.16 -16.58
N ARG A 84 3.26 -21.47 -16.43
CA ARG A 84 3.92 -22.27 -15.38
C ARG A 84 5.44 -22.24 -15.50
N TRP A 85 5.98 -22.38 -16.72
CA TRP A 85 7.42 -22.33 -16.95
C TRP A 85 7.98 -20.93 -16.64
N LEU A 86 7.33 -19.88 -17.17
CA LEU A 86 7.72 -18.49 -16.91
C LEU A 86 7.70 -18.16 -15.40
N ARG A 87 6.64 -18.57 -14.69
CA ARG A 87 6.53 -18.40 -13.23
C ARG A 87 7.68 -19.07 -12.49
N ASN A 88 7.96 -20.34 -12.80
CA ASN A 88 9.00 -21.11 -12.10
C ASN A 88 10.42 -20.57 -12.42
N ALA A 89 10.66 -20.14 -13.66
CA ALA A 89 11.93 -19.51 -14.04
C ALA A 89 12.10 -18.14 -13.37
N GLY A 90 11.04 -17.33 -13.35
CA GLY A 90 11.01 -16.02 -12.66
C GLY A 90 11.24 -16.15 -11.16
N LEU A 91 10.58 -17.09 -10.49
CA LEU A 91 10.79 -17.35 -9.05
C LEU A 91 12.24 -17.77 -8.76
N LYS A 92 12.84 -18.63 -9.59
CA LYS A 92 14.26 -19.03 -9.44
C LYS A 92 15.23 -17.86 -9.62
N LEU A 93 14.93 -16.93 -10.53
CA LEU A 93 15.72 -15.71 -10.72
C LEU A 93 15.61 -14.77 -9.52
N VAL A 94 14.40 -14.55 -9.00
CA VAL A 94 14.17 -13.72 -7.82
C VAL A 94 14.84 -14.30 -6.57
N GLU A 95 14.84 -15.63 -6.41
CA GLU A 95 15.54 -16.32 -5.31
C GLU A 95 17.05 -16.04 -5.33
N GLN A 96 17.63 -15.87 -6.52
CA GLN A 96 19.05 -15.58 -6.70
C GLN A 96 19.40 -14.09 -6.50
N MET A 97 18.42 -13.22 -6.28
CA MET A 97 18.60 -11.78 -6.09
C MET A 97 18.05 -11.32 -4.73
N PRO A 98 18.67 -11.73 -3.61
CA PRO A 98 18.16 -11.47 -2.26
C PRO A 98 18.05 -9.98 -1.92
N GLU A 99 18.94 -9.13 -2.42
CA GLU A 99 18.88 -7.68 -2.21
C GLU A 99 17.70 -7.03 -2.95
N ALA A 100 17.45 -7.44 -4.20
CA ALA A 100 16.30 -6.96 -4.97
C ALA A 100 14.98 -7.42 -4.34
N LYS A 101 14.94 -8.66 -3.84
CA LYS A 101 13.80 -9.22 -3.08
C LYS A 101 13.53 -8.41 -1.81
N ALA A 102 14.58 -8.06 -1.05
CA ALA A 102 14.45 -7.25 0.16
C ALA A 102 13.95 -5.82 -0.16
N LEU A 103 14.44 -5.20 -1.23
CA LEU A 103 13.98 -3.89 -1.69
C LEU A 103 12.49 -3.93 -2.07
N PHE A 104 12.07 -4.93 -2.84
CA PHE A 104 10.68 -5.13 -3.24
C PHE A 104 9.76 -5.33 -2.04
N VAL A 105 10.18 -6.14 -1.06
CA VAL A 105 9.40 -6.38 0.17
C VAL A 105 9.25 -5.10 0.98
N ARG A 106 10.32 -4.31 1.17
CA ARG A 106 10.24 -3.01 1.86
C ARG A 106 9.32 -2.03 1.14
N GLN A 107 9.39 -2.00 -0.20
CA GLN A 107 8.51 -1.19 -1.03
C GLN A 107 7.04 -1.63 -0.88
N ALA A 108 6.77 -2.93 -0.92
CA ALA A 108 5.41 -3.49 -0.82
C ALA A 108 4.79 -3.31 0.58
N LEU A 109 5.61 -3.32 1.63
CA LEU A 109 5.18 -3.04 3.00
C LEU A 109 4.98 -1.53 3.27
N GLY A 110 5.28 -0.66 2.31
CA GLY A 110 5.20 0.79 2.50
C GLY A 110 6.25 1.36 3.42
N LEU A 111 7.30 0.58 3.69
CA LEU A 111 8.45 0.94 4.54
C LEU A 111 9.54 1.69 3.75
N SER A 112 9.29 2.00 2.48
CA SER A 112 10.16 2.75 1.58
C SER A 112 9.47 4.05 1.18
N GLY A 113 9.96 5.21 1.65
CA GLY A 113 9.42 6.53 1.27
C GLY A 113 9.02 7.42 2.45
N ASP A 114 8.05 8.30 2.23
CA ASP A 114 7.48 9.24 3.21
C ASP A 114 6.59 8.49 4.23
N LEU A 115 7.23 7.90 5.23
CA LEU A 115 6.56 7.26 6.37
C LEU A 115 6.03 8.33 7.34
N PRO A 116 4.79 8.19 7.87
CA PRO A 116 4.34 9.04 8.96
C PRO A 116 5.24 8.85 10.19
N ASP A 117 5.43 9.90 10.97
CA ASP A 117 6.35 9.86 12.13
C ASP A 117 5.97 8.78 13.15
N LEU A 118 4.68 8.48 13.28
CA LEU A 118 4.16 7.39 14.12
C LEU A 118 4.59 5.98 13.65
N ALA A 119 5.00 5.81 12.39
CA ALA A 119 5.45 4.53 11.83
C ALA A 119 6.98 4.40 11.75
N LYS A 120 7.74 5.43 12.15
CA LYS A 120 9.20 5.42 12.20
C LYS A 120 9.79 4.93 13.54
N ALA A 121 8.93 4.79 14.57
CA ALA A 121 9.30 4.41 15.93
C ALA A 121 9.45 2.89 16.11
#